data_AF-A0A2E4QEP3-F1
#
_entry.id   AF-A0A2E4QEP3-F1
#
_cell.length_a   1.000
_cell.length_b   1.000
_cell.length_c   1.000
_cell.angle_alpha   90.00
_cell.angle_beta   90.00
_cell.angle_gamma   90.00
#
_symmetry.space_group_name_H-M   'P 1'
#
loop_
_entity.id
_entity.type
_entity.pdbx_description
1 polymer ?
#
loop_
_entity_poly.entity_id
_entity_poly.type
_entity_poly.pdbx_seq_one_letter_code
_entity_poly.pdbx_strand_id
1 'polypeptide(L)'
;MTPFPIPIALWGLLLTIAWVDIKHQQIPDTMTILLVIWTLLHPNVAAADRLLGSLWGFYTPILANQIYSRQQNGIGFGDTKLMLALGGLLGLKSLVICCLNACSTGLIYAWVTQKDGFPFGPFLCASACYSYHFI
;
A
#
# COMPACT_ATOMS: atom_id res chain seq x y z
N MET A 1 -11.88 -13.00 -18.20
CA MET A 1 -13.33 -12.76 -18.36
C MET A 1 -13.91 -12.74 -16.95
N THR A 2 -14.29 -11.64 -16.30
CA THR A 2 -14.41 -10.20 -16.58
C THR A 2 -13.38 -9.44 -15.74
N PRO A 3 -12.75 -8.34 -16.20
CA PRO A 3 -12.03 -7.48 -15.26
C PRO A 3 -13.08 -6.99 -14.27
N PHE A 4 -13.02 -7.39 -13.00
CA PHE A 4 -13.83 -6.73 -11.98
C PHE A 4 -13.42 -5.25 -12.09
N PRO A 5 -14.29 -4.35 -12.57
CA PRO A 5 -13.94 -2.95 -12.58
C PRO A 5 -13.61 -2.62 -11.12
N ILE A 6 -12.45 -2.02 -10.88
CA ILE A 6 -12.07 -1.63 -9.53
C ILE A 6 -13.29 -0.90 -8.96
N PRO A 7 -13.91 -1.40 -7.88
CA PRO A 7 -15.14 -0.83 -7.37
C PRO A 7 -14.89 0.65 -7.15
N ILE A 8 -15.78 1.51 -7.65
CA ILE A 8 -15.65 2.97 -7.50
C ILE A 8 -15.44 3.34 -6.03
N ALA A 9 -16.02 2.55 -5.11
CA ALA A 9 -15.80 2.61 -3.68
C ALA A 9 -14.33 2.37 -3.26
N LEU A 10 -13.64 1.38 -3.84
CA LEU A 10 -12.24 1.07 -3.56
C LEU A 10 -11.30 2.16 -4.12
N TRP A 11 -11.58 2.66 -5.32
CA TRP A 11 -10.90 3.84 -5.87
C TRP A 11 -11.06 5.06 -4.98
N GLY A 12 -12.30 5.34 -4.56
CA GLY A 12 -12.62 6.44 -3.65
C GLY A 12 -11.88 6.29 -2.32
N LEU A 13 -11.84 5.08 -1.76
CA LEU A 13 -11.13 4.78 -0.52
C LEU A 13 -9.62 5.04 -0.67
N LEU A 14 -8.98 4.50 -1.70
CA LEU A 14 -7.55 4.72 -1.98
C LEU A 14 -7.23 6.22 -2.19
N LEU A 15 -8.08 6.94 -2.90
CA LEU A 15 -7.95 8.40 -3.08
C LEU A 15 -8.08 9.15 -1.76
N THR A 16 -9.04 8.78 -0.90
CA THR A 16 -9.19 9.40 0.41
C THR A 16 -7.98 9.13 1.31
N ILE A 17 -7.43 7.91 1.27
CA ILE A 17 -6.23 7.56 2.01
C ILE A 17 -5.04 8.37 1.50
N ALA A 18 -4.84 8.44 0.19
CA ALA A 18 -3.79 9.25 -0.43
C ALA A 18 -3.92 10.74 -0.05
N TRP A 19 -5.13 11.30 -0.07
CA TRP A 19 -5.37 12.69 0.30
C TRP A 19 -5.06 12.97 1.78
N VAL A 20 -5.48 12.06 2.66
CA VAL A 20 -5.19 12.15 4.11
C VAL A 20 -3.70 12.01 4.37
N ASP A 21 -3.01 11.11 3.67
CA ASP A 21 -1.57 10.94 3.80
C ASP A 21 -0.79 12.18 3.33
N ILE A 22 -1.21 12.83 2.24
CA ILE A 22 -0.64 14.10 1.78
C ILE A 22 -0.79 15.20 2.84
N LYS A 23 -1.95 15.27 3.49
CA LYS A 23 -2.30 16.38 4.38
C LYS A 23 -1.76 16.20 5.80
N HIS A 24 -1.75 14.96 6.30
CA HIS A 24 -1.49 14.66 7.70
C HIS A 24 -0.31 13.71 7.93
N GLN A 25 0.26 13.10 6.88
CA GLN A 25 1.33 12.10 6.96
C GLN A 25 1.03 10.98 7.98
N GLN A 26 -0.26 10.74 8.21
CA GLN A 26 -0.77 9.78 9.17
C GLN A 26 -1.94 9.09 8.49
N ILE A 27 -1.82 7.78 8.31
CA ILE A 27 -2.88 6.94 7.76
C ILE A 27 -3.77 6.52 8.95
N PRO A 28 -5.03 6.98 9.04
CA PRO A 28 -5.91 6.63 10.14
C PRO A 28 -6.30 5.15 10.09
N ASP A 29 -6.29 4.52 11.26
CA ASP A 29 -6.57 3.09 11.42
C ASP A 29 -7.94 2.67 10.89
N THR A 30 -8.92 3.58 10.92
CA THR A 30 -10.27 3.33 10.39
C THR A 30 -10.24 2.98 8.90
N MET A 31 -9.35 3.61 8.12
CA MET A 31 -9.29 3.40 6.66
C MET A 31 -8.62 2.08 6.29
N THR A 32 -7.58 1.69 7.04
CA THR A 32 -6.92 0.40 6.85
C THR A 32 -7.82 -0.75 7.29
N ILE A 33 -8.58 -0.59 8.38
CA ILE A 33 -9.61 -1.55 8.80
C ILE A 33 -10.69 -1.70 7.72
N LEU A 34 -11.17 -0.60 7.15
CA LEU A 34 -12.18 -0.65 6.10
C LEU A 34 -11.68 -1.39 4.86
N LEU A 35 -10.40 -1.19 4.49
CA LEU A 35 -9.76 -1.94 3.42
C LEU A 35 -9.67 -3.43 3.74
N VAL A 36 -9.29 -3.82 4.97
CA VAL A 36 -9.25 -5.23 5.40
C VAL A 36 -10.64 -5.86 5.33
N ILE A 37 -11.68 -5.18 5.83
CA ILE A 37 -13.08 -5.64 5.73
C ILE A 37 -13.45 -5.84 4.27
N TRP A 38 -13.09 -4.90 3.39
CA TRP A 38 -13.33 -5.04 1.95
C TRP A 38 -12.67 -6.30 1.39
N THR A 39 -11.41 -6.56 1.73
CA THR A 39 -10.73 -7.79 1.28
C THR A 39 -11.48 -9.04 1.72
N LEU A 40 -11.98 -9.08 2.96
CA LEU A 40 -12.69 -10.23 3.51
C LEU A 40 -14.02 -10.48 2.78
N LEU A 41 -14.74 -9.43 2.43
CA LEU A 41 -16.01 -9.50 1.70
C LEU A 41 -15.83 -9.84 0.21
N HIS A 42 -14.69 -9.50 -0.38
CA HIS A 42 -14.37 -9.74 -1.79
C HIS A 42 -13.11 -10.59 -1.97
N PRO A 43 -13.19 -11.91 -1.71
CA PRO A 43 -12.08 -12.83 -1.89
C PRO A 43 -11.80 -13.08 -3.37
N ASN A 44 -11.08 -12.18 -4.02
CA ASN A 44 -10.64 -12.35 -5.41
C ASN A 44 -9.37 -13.20 -5.54
N VAL A 45 -8.69 -13.44 -4.43
CA VAL A 45 -7.40 -14.14 -4.35
C VAL A 45 -7.51 -15.32 -3.39
N ALA A 46 -6.79 -16.40 -3.66
CA ALA A 46 -6.73 -17.57 -2.78
C ALA A 46 -6.33 -17.18 -1.35
N ALA A 47 -6.98 -17.78 -0.34
CA ALA A 47 -6.77 -17.43 1.07
C ALA A 47 -5.29 -17.51 1.50
N ALA A 48 -4.55 -18.51 0.99
CA ALA A 48 -3.12 -18.67 1.25
C ALA A 48 -2.30 -17.47 0.71
N ASP A 49 -2.56 -17.05 -0.53
CA ASP A 49 -1.85 -15.92 -1.15
C ASP A 49 -2.18 -14.58 -0.48
N ARG A 50 -3.39 -14.43 0.07
CA ARG A 50 -3.81 -13.27 0.85
C ARG A 50 -3.07 -13.19 2.17
N LEU A 51 -2.99 -14.32 2.90
CA LEU A 51 -2.24 -14.39 4.16
C LEU A 51 -0.75 -14.11 3.92
N LEU A 52 -0.16 -14.75 2.91
CA LEU A 52 1.22 -14.51 2.53
C LEU A 52 1.46 -13.06 2.13
N GLY A 53 0.57 -12.48 1.33
CA GLY A 53 0.62 -11.07 0.94
C GLY A 53 0.54 -10.13 2.13
N SER A 54 -0.43 -10.31 3.03
CA SER A 54 -0.56 -9.48 4.24
C SER A 54 0.64 -9.60 5.18
N LEU A 55 1.16 -10.82 5.38
CA LEU A 55 2.36 -11.04 6.19
C LEU A 55 3.57 -10.34 5.56
N TRP A 56 3.79 -10.53 4.26
CA TRP A 56 4.88 -9.86 3.55
C TRP A 56 4.75 -8.34 3.65
N GLY A 57 3.56 -7.80 3.34
CA GLY A 57 3.29 -6.36 3.41
C GLY A 57 3.52 -5.75 4.80
N PHE A 58 3.29 -6.52 5.87
CA PHE A 58 3.59 -6.09 7.22
C PHE A 58 5.09 -6.17 7.57
N TYR A 59 5.73 -7.30 7.26
CA TYR A 59 7.12 -7.55 7.65
C TYR A 59 8.12 -6.73 6.83
N THR A 60 7.88 -6.48 5.54
CA THR A 60 8.85 -5.75 4.68
C THR A 60 9.21 -4.35 5.18
N PRO A 61 8.26 -3.44 5.47
CA PRO A 61 8.58 -2.12 5.98
C PRO A 61 9.16 -2.16 7.40
N ILE A 62 8.78 -3.13 8.23
CA ILE A 62 9.35 -3.30 9.57
C ILE A 62 10.83 -3.71 9.49
N LEU A 63 11.15 -4.69 8.64
CA LEU A 63 12.52 -5.12 8.41
C LEU A 63 13.36 -4.01 7.80
N ALA A 64 12.82 -3.29 6.82
CA ALA A 64 13.47 -2.11 6.26
C ALA A 64 13.74 -1.05 7.32
N ASN A 65 12.76 -0.76 8.19
CA ASN A 65 12.96 0.16 9.30
C ASN A 65 14.02 -0.37 10.27
N GLN A 66 14.05 -1.66 10.61
CA GLN A 66 15.08 -2.21 11.50
C GLN A 66 16.52 -2.08 10.92
N ILE A 67 16.67 -2.18 9.60
CA ILE A 67 17.95 -2.03 8.90
C ILE A 67 18.37 -0.55 8.82
N TYR A 68 17.42 0.35 8.53
CA TYR A 68 17.69 1.77 8.26
C TYR A 68 17.51 2.70 9.49
N SER A 69 16.80 2.28 10.54
CA SER A 69 16.50 3.06 11.75
C SER A 69 17.66 3.14 12.75
N ARG A 70 18.90 3.25 12.26
CA ARG A 70 20.02 3.65 13.13
C ARG A 70 20.05 5.15 13.40
N GLN A 71 19.34 6.00 12.63
CA GLN A 71 19.42 7.45 12.87
C GLN A 71 18.10 8.23 12.80
N GLN A 72 17.08 7.87 12.00
CA GLN A 72 15.79 8.59 11.97
C GLN A 72 14.67 7.63 11.55
N ASN A 73 13.46 7.80 12.10
CA ASN A 73 12.27 6.99 11.79
C ASN A 73 11.93 7.08 10.29
N GLY A 74 12.47 6.17 9.47
CA GLY A 74 12.48 6.32 8.02
C GLY A 74 11.22 5.85 7.29
N ILE A 75 10.43 4.93 7.89
CA ILE A 75 9.17 4.44 7.32
C ILE A 75 8.07 4.62 8.36
N GLY A 76 6.98 5.30 7.97
CA GLY A 76 5.85 5.54 8.85
C GLY A 76 5.10 4.26 9.16
N PHE A 77 4.73 4.04 10.42
CA PHE A 77 3.88 2.89 10.81
C PHE A 77 2.52 2.89 10.09
N GLY A 78 2.08 4.04 9.55
CA GLY A 78 0.91 4.13 8.69
C GLY A 78 1.07 3.32 7.39
N ASP A 79 2.21 3.47 6.71
CA ASP A 79 2.51 2.78 5.44
C ASP A 79 2.53 1.26 5.64
N THR A 80 3.07 0.80 6.76
CA THR A 80 3.06 -0.61 7.17
C THR A 80 1.65 -1.19 7.27
N LYS A 81 0.72 -0.46 7.91
CA LYS A 81 -0.68 -0.91 8.02
C LYS A 81 -1.37 -0.95 6.66
N LEU A 82 -1.05 0.00 5.79
CA LEU A 82 -1.59 0.06 4.44
C LEU A 82 -1.05 -1.08 3.57
N MET A 83 0.24 -1.37 3.64
CA MET A 83 0.86 -2.53 2.96
C MET A 83 0.29 -3.86 3.44
N LEU A 84 0.02 -4.02 4.76
CA LEU A 84 -0.66 -5.21 5.29
C LEU A 84 -2.05 -5.39 4.65
N ALA A 85 -2.83 -4.32 4.59
CA ALA A 85 -4.19 -4.36 4.06
C ALA A 85 -4.19 -4.59 2.54
N LEU A 86 -3.29 -3.94 1.80
CA LEU A 86 -3.09 -4.18 0.37
C LEU A 86 -2.56 -5.58 0.08
N GLY A 87 -1.73 -6.16 0.94
CA GLY A 87 -1.24 -7.53 0.77
C GLY A 87 -2.37 -8.56 0.80
N GLY A 88 -3.37 -8.33 1.65
CA GLY A 88 -4.57 -9.17 1.71
C GLY A 88 -5.55 -8.94 0.57
N LEU A 89 -5.46 -7.77 -0.07
CA LEU A 89 -6.31 -7.36 -1.20
C LEU A 89 -5.74 -7.86 -2.53
N LEU A 90 -4.43 -7.67 -2.71
CA LEU A 90 -3.73 -7.91 -3.96
C LEU A 90 -3.13 -9.32 -4.06
N GLY A 91 -2.82 -9.94 -2.91
CA GLY A 91 -2.00 -11.14 -2.84
C GLY A 91 -0.51 -10.85 -3.01
N LEU A 92 0.33 -11.85 -2.74
CA LEU A 92 1.79 -11.71 -2.68
C LEU A 92 2.41 -11.17 -3.99
N LYS A 93 2.08 -11.77 -5.14
CA LYS A 93 2.70 -11.41 -6.43
C LYS A 93 2.40 -9.96 -6.81
N SER A 94 1.13 -9.58 -6.76
CA SER A 94 0.69 -8.23 -7.14
C SER A 94 1.12 -7.18 -6.12
N LEU A 95 1.27 -7.55 -4.84
CA LEU A 95 1.85 -6.67 -3.82
C LEU A 95 3.33 -6.34 -4.12
N VAL A 96 4.14 -7.32 -4.53
CA VAL A 96 5.55 -7.08 -4.88
C VAL A 96 5.66 -6.10 -6.05
N ILE A 97 4.83 -6.28 -7.08
CA ILE A 97 4.77 -5.37 -8.24
C ILE A 97 4.32 -3.96 -7.79
N CYS A 98 3.30 -3.88 -6.93
CA CYS A 98 2.81 -2.63 -6.37
C CYS A 98 3.90 -1.90 -5.59
N CYS A 99 4.64 -2.61 -4.74
CA CYS A 99 5.73 -2.06 -3.93
C CYS A 99 6.87 -1.55 -4.82
N LEU A 100 7.27 -2.31 -5.84
CA LEU A 100 8.31 -1.89 -6.79
C LEU A 100 7.90 -0.61 -7.52
N ASN A 101 6.67 -0.56 -8.04
CA ASN A 101 6.16 0.63 -8.73
C ASN A 101 6.08 1.85 -7.80
N ALA A 102 5.63 1.66 -6.56
CA ALA A 102 5.54 2.74 -5.57
C ALA A 102 6.94 3.27 -5.22
N CYS A 103 7.92 2.39 -4.99
CA CYS A 103 9.30 2.78 -4.73
C CYS A 103 9.93 3.50 -5.93
N SER A 104 9.76 2.99 -7.15
CA SER A 104 10.31 3.63 -8.36
C SER A 104 9.72 5.02 -8.58
N THR A 105 8.40 5.16 -8.47
CA THR A 105 7.73 6.47 -8.64
C THR A 105 8.08 7.45 -7.52
N GLY A 106 8.14 6.99 -6.27
CA GLY A 106 8.59 7.79 -5.14
C GLY A 106 10.05 8.24 -5.27
N LEU A 107 10.95 7.35 -5.73
CA LEU A 107 12.37 7.69 -5.96
C LEU A 107 12.52 8.74 -7.07
N ILE A 108 11.81 8.59 -8.19
CA ILE A 108 11.81 9.58 -9.28
C ILE A 108 11.30 10.92 -8.75
N TYR A 109 10.22 10.92 -7.96
CA TYR A 109 9.69 12.14 -7.36
C TYR A 109 10.69 12.82 -6.42
N ALA A 110 11.34 12.06 -5.53
CA ALA A 110 12.36 12.57 -4.64
C ALA A 110 13.55 13.16 -5.40
N TRP A 111 13.98 12.49 -6.48
CA TRP A 111 15.09 12.94 -7.31
C TRP A 111 14.77 14.25 -8.05
N VAL A 112 13.56 14.37 -8.59
CA VAL A 112 13.10 15.59 -9.30
C VAL A 112 12.86 16.75 -8.34
N THR A 113 12.30 16.47 -7.15
CA THR A 113 11.92 17.52 -6.19
C THR A 113 12.99 17.84 -5.16
N GLN A 114 14.07 17.04 -5.07
CA GLN A 114 15.17 17.21 -4.11
C GLN A 114 14.67 17.29 -2.65
N LYS A 115 13.59 16.56 -2.32
CA LYS A 115 13.00 16.56 -0.99
C LYS A 115 13.42 15.31 -0.20
N ASP A 116 13.87 15.54 1.03
CA ASP A 116 14.32 14.48 1.95
C ASP A 116 13.17 13.74 2.65
N GLY A 117 11.92 14.17 2.48
CA GLY A 117 10.75 13.53 3.06
C GLY A 117 9.47 13.82 2.28
N PHE A 118 8.73 12.76 1.95
CA PHE A 118 7.44 12.85 1.28
C PHE A 118 6.51 11.70 1.74
N PRO A 119 5.18 11.92 1.72
CA PRO A 119 4.19 10.89 2.04
C PRO A 119 4.25 9.76 1.00
N PHE A 120 4.52 8.54 1.43
CA PHE A 120 4.66 7.37 0.56
C PHE A 120 3.30 6.74 0.19
N GLY A 121 2.29 6.94 1.04
CA GLY A 121 0.93 6.40 0.86
C GLY A 121 0.29 6.68 -0.50
N PRO A 122 0.37 7.90 -1.08
CA PRO A 122 -0.19 8.20 -2.40
C PRO A 122 0.42 7.36 -3.52
N PHE A 123 1.75 7.18 -3.50
CA PHE A 123 2.46 6.37 -4.49
C PHE A 123 2.06 4.90 -4.37
N LEU A 124 1.86 4.43 -3.13
CA LEU A 124 1.39 3.09 -2.86
C LEU A 124 -0.06 2.88 -3.33
N CYS A 125 -0.95 3.84 -3.09
CA CYS A 125 -2.33 3.81 -3.54
C CYS A 125 -2.44 3.82 -5.08
N ALA A 126 -1.67 4.66 -5.75
CA ALA A 126 -1.64 4.72 -7.21
C ALA A 126 -1.13 3.40 -7.81
N SER A 127 -0.08 2.83 -7.22
CA SER A 127 0.47 1.54 -7.63
C SER A 127 -0.51 0.39 -7.36
N ALA A 128 -1.27 0.45 -6.27
CA ALA A 128 -2.30 -0.54 -5.96
C ALA A 128 -3.43 -0.54 -6.97
N CYS A 129 -3.89 0.64 -7.42
CA CYS A 129 -4.86 0.75 -8.51
C CYS A 129 -4.36 0.09 -9.80
N TYR A 130 -3.08 0.27 -10.13
CA TYR A 130 -2.48 -0.36 -11.31
C TYR A 130 -2.36 -1.88 -11.15
N SER A 131 -1.84 -2.34 -10.00
CA SER A 131 -1.62 -3.76 -9.72
C SER A 131 -2.92 -4.55 -9.60
N TYR A 132 -4.02 -3.93 -9.22
CA TYR A 132 -5.33 -4.58 -9.18
C TYR A 132 -5.78 -5.11 -10.54
N HIS A 133 -5.33 -4.51 -11.64
CA HIS A 133 -5.68 -4.98 -12.99
C HIS A 133 -5.07 -6.34 -13.35
N PHE A 134 -4.07 -6.80 -12.61
CA PHE A 134 -3.36 -8.06 -12.84
C PHE A 134 -3.86 -9.24 -12.00
N ILE A 135 -4.94 -9.05 -11.25
CA ILE A 135 -5.54 -10.03 -10.34
C ILE A 135 -6.83 -10.55 -10.97
#